data_AF-A0A067PS69-F1
#
_entry.id   AF-A0A067PS69-F1
#
_cell.length_a   1.000
_cell.length_b   1.000
_cell.length_c   1.000
_cell.angle_alpha   90.00
_cell.angle_beta   90.00
_cell.angle_gamma   90.00
#
_symmetry.space_group_name_H-M   'P 1'
#
loop_
_entity.id
_entity.type
_entity.pdbx_description
1 polymer ?
#
loop_
_entity_poly.entity_id
_entity_poly.type
_entity_poly.pdbx_seq_one_letter_code
_entity_poly.pdbx_strand_id
1 'polypeptide(L)'
;MVRASFYLSAYALWQTLSVFLSYLGFASTPPAIAGYPIINVPLGFQPDSVTPTAAEPTVKLAPGMPFGISFIGTAWSEYKLIGYAYAYEQATQNRLKRLAYEAAIPKTQLVDIIGK
;
A
#
# COMPACT_ATOMS: atom_id res chain seq x y z
N MET A 1 9.09 -35.71 27.31
CA MET A 1 7.85 -35.35 28.03
C MET A 1 8.22 -34.32 29.09
N VAL A 2 7.75 -33.08 28.92
CA VAL A 2 7.31 -32.08 29.92
C VAL A 2 7.22 -30.75 29.16
N ARG A 3 5.99 -30.24 29.03
CA ARG A 3 5.61 -29.00 28.35
C ARG A 3 6.00 -27.80 29.23
N ALA A 4 6.66 -26.80 28.66
CA ALA A 4 6.73 -25.47 29.25
C ALA A 4 5.61 -24.61 28.65
N SER A 5 4.52 -24.44 29.40
CA SER A 5 3.44 -23.50 29.05
C SER A 5 3.99 -22.08 29.06
N PHE A 6 4.04 -21.46 27.88
CA PHE A 6 4.29 -20.04 27.71
C PHE A 6 3.06 -19.25 28.14
N TYR A 7 3.11 -18.69 29.34
CA TYR A 7 2.29 -17.55 29.73
C TYR A 7 2.91 -16.29 29.11
N LEU A 8 2.57 -15.98 27.86
CA LEU A 8 2.76 -14.64 27.31
C LEU A 8 1.41 -14.08 26.81
N SER A 9 0.77 -13.38 27.75
CA SER A 9 0.25 -12.03 27.58
C SER A 9 -0.76 -11.80 26.44
N ALA A 10 -2.04 -11.95 26.80
CA ALA A 10 -3.19 -11.44 26.07
C ALA A 10 -3.20 -9.89 25.88
N TYR A 11 -2.20 -9.16 26.40
CA TYR A 11 -2.05 -7.72 26.17
C TYR A 11 -1.29 -7.37 24.89
N ALA A 12 -0.56 -8.32 24.28
CA ALA A 12 0.16 -8.09 23.02
C ALA A 12 -0.77 -8.03 21.79
N LEU A 13 -2.05 -8.38 21.94
CA LEU A 13 -3.01 -8.48 20.84
C LEU A 13 -3.77 -7.18 20.54
N TRP A 14 -3.55 -6.11 21.29
CA TRP A 14 -4.29 -4.84 21.17
C TRP A 14 -3.45 -3.66 20.64
N GLN A 15 -2.18 -3.89 20.26
CA GLN A 15 -1.28 -2.85 19.73
C GLN A 15 -0.61 -3.21 18.40
N THR A 16 -1.05 -4.28 17.72
CA THR A 16 -0.35 -4.77 16.52
C THR A 16 -0.72 -3.96 15.29
N LEU A 17 0.21 -3.12 14.84
CA LEU A 17 0.20 -2.60 13.46
C LEU A 17 0.41 -3.79 12.53
N SER A 18 -0.58 -4.08 11.68
CA SER A 18 -0.45 -5.12 10.66
C SER A 18 -0.05 -4.49 9.34
N VAL A 19 0.90 -5.12 8.65
CA VAL A 19 1.43 -4.63 7.38
C VAL A 19 1.14 -5.65 6.29
N PHE A 20 0.43 -5.22 5.25
CA PHE A 20 0.07 -6.08 4.11
C PHE A 20 0.66 -5.53 2.82
N LEU A 21 1.10 -6.45 1.95
CA LEU A 21 1.49 -6.10 0.59
C LEU A 21 0.23 -5.82 -0.24
N SER A 22 0.07 -4.59 -0.70
CA SER A 22 -1.18 -4.11 -1.34
C SER A 22 -1.36 -4.56 -2.80
N TYR A 23 -0.51 -5.47 -3.28
CA TYR A 23 -0.51 -5.95 -4.66
C TYR A 23 -1.79 -6.76 -5.04
N LEU A 24 -2.51 -7.33 -4.06
CA LEU A 24 -3.65 -8.22 -4.31
C LEU A 24 -5.02 -7.65 -3.95
N GLY A 25 -5.13 -6.39 -3.53
CA GLY A 25 -6.43 -5.77 -3.20
C GLY A 25 -7.14 -6.32 -1.95
N PHE A 26 -6.61 -7.35 -1.30
CA PHE A 26 -7.22 -7.96 -0.10
C PHE A 26 -6.98 -7.18 1.21
N ALA A 27 -6.10 -6.18 1.20
CA ALA A 27 -5.71 -5.47 2.42
C ALA A 27 -6.85 -4.63 3.02
N SER A 28 -7.84 -4.22 2.23
CA SER A 28 -8.95 -3.36 2.67
C SER A 28 -10.11 -4.12 3.29
N THR A 29 -10.35 -5.38 2.93
CA THR A 29 -11.54 -6.14 3.37
C THR A 29 -11.57 -6.35 4.89
N PRO A 30 -10.49 -6.87 5.54
CA PRO A 30 -10.51 -7.07 6.99
C PRO A 30 -10.70 -5.78 7.81
N PRO A 31 -9.96 -4.67 7.56
CA PRO A 31 -10.16 -3.44 8.34
C PRO A 31 -11.48 -2.75 8.03
N ALA A 32 -12.04 -2.88 6.82
CA ALA A 32 -13.37 -2.36 6.51
C ALA A 32 -14.47 -3.06 7.31
N ILE A 33 -14.37 -4.39 7.49
CA ILE A 33 -15.29 -5.16 8.33
C ILE A 33 -15.11 -4.82 9.81
N ALA A 34 -13.86 -4.66 10.26
CA ALA A 34 -13.53 -4.40 11.66
C ALA A 34 -13.69 -2.91 12.09
N GLY A 35 -13.88 -1.99 11.14
CA GLY A 35 -13.94 -0.55 11.41
C GLY A 35 -12.59 0.07 11.78
N TYR A 36 -11.50 -0.47 11.24
CA TYR A 36 -10.13 -0.06 11.57
C TYR A 36 -9.53 0.86 10.49
N PRO A 37 -8.67 1.81 10.87
CA PRO A 37 -8.02 2.70 9.92
C PRO A 37 -6.95 1.96 9.11
N ILE A 38 -6.87 2.30 7.81
CA ILE A 38 -5.89 1.76 6.87
C ILE A 38 -5.27 2.91 6.06
N ILE A 39 -3.94 2.88 5.87
CA ILE A 39 -3.21 3.81 5.00
C ILE A 39 -2.33 3.00 4.05
N ASN A 40 -2.39 3.31 2.76
CA ASN A 40 -1.56 2.70 1.72
C ASN A 40 -0.52 3.70 1.21
N VAL A 41 0.73 3.27 1.11
CA VAL A 41 1.85 4.09 0.60
C VAL A 41 2.68 3.33 -0.43
N PRO A 42 3.38 4.01 -1.36
CA PRO A 42 4.15 3.35 -2.41
C PRO A 42 5.33 2.52 -1.87
N LEU A 43 5.39 1.24 -2.22
CA LEU A 43 6.49 0.34 -1.89
C LEU A 43 7.53 0.25 -3.00
N GLY A 44 7.09 0.35 -4.25
CA GLY A 44 8.01 0.33 -5.38
C GLY A 44 7.31 -0.02 -6.68
N PHE A 45 8.10 -0.53 -7.61
CA PHE A 45 7.68 -0.88 -8.96
C PHE A 45 8.06 -2.32 -9.27
N GLN A 46 7.22 -3.01 -10.04
CA GLN A 46 7.53 -4.35 -10.52
C GLN A 46 8.79 -4.33 -11.40
N PRO A 47 9.67 -5.34 -11.31
CA PRO A 47 10.89 -5.39 -12.10
C PRO A 47 10.60 -5.60 -13.58
N ASP A 48 11.55 -5.21 -14.44
CA ASP A 48 11.38 -5.29 -15.90
C ASP A 48 11.31 -6.74 -16.42
N SER A 49 11.66 -7.72 -15.59
CA SER A 49 11.58 -9.15 -15.88
C SER A 49 10.16 -9.74 -15.74
N VAL A 50 9.18 -8.96 -15.29
CA VAL A 50 7.80 -9.43 -15.10
C VAL A 50 7.09 -9.52 -16.44
N THR A 51 6.57 -10.70 -16.78
CA THR A 51 5.74 -10.88 -17.98
C THR A 51 4.38 -10.22 -17.79
N PRO A 52 3.94 -9.33 -18.71
CA PRO A 52 2.63 -8.73 -18.64
C PRO A 52 1.52 -9.80 -18.63
N THR A 53 0.60 -9.71 -17.68
CA THR A 53 -0.60 -10.56 -17.70
C THR A 53 -1.56 -10.05 -18.77
N ALA A 54 -2.31 -10.96 -19.41
CA ALA A 54 -3.40 -10.59 -20.31
C ALA A 54 -4.38 -9.64 -19.61
N ALA A 55 -4.85 -8.63 -20.35
CA ALA A 55 -5.81 -7.66 -19.84
C ALA A 55 -7.20 -8.29 -19.76
N GLU A 56 -7.58 -8.77 -18.58
CA GLU A 56 -8.88 -9.39 -18.33
C GLU A 56 -9.47 -8.89 -16.99
N PRO A 57 -10.24 -7.80 -16.94
CA PRO A 57 -10.34 -6.66 -17.87
C PRO A 57 -9.17 -5.66 -17.76
N THR A 58 -8.29 -5.83 -16.76
CA THR A 58 -7.15 -4.94 -16.48
C THR A 58 -5.88 -5.75 -16.29
N VAL A 59 -4.75 -5.22 -16.75
CA VAL A 59 -3.42 -5.82 -16.54
C VAL A 59 -3.10 -5.82 -15.04
N LYS A 60 -2.84 -7.00 -14.46
CA LYS A 60 -2.50 -7.16 -13.03
C LYS A 60 -1.00 -7.11 -12.75
N LEU A 61 -0.19 -7.57 -13.71
CA LEU A 61 1.26 -7.57 -13.66
C LEU A 61 1.78 -6.93 -14.93
N ALA A 62 2.69 -5.99 -14.79
CA ALA A 62 3.47 -5.43 -15.89
C ALA A 62 4.79 -4.90 -15.33
N PRO A 63 5.85 -4.85 -16.16
CA PRO A 63 7.11 -4.23 -15.78
C PRO A 63 6.89 -2.75 -15.47
N GLY A 64 7.49 -2.26 -14.38
CA GLY A 64 7.33 -0.87 -13.94
C GLY A 64 5.97 -0.51 -13.34
N MET A 65 5.09 -1.48 -13.09
CA MET A 65 3.81 -1.22 -12.43
C MET A 65 4.03 -0.86 -10.95
N PRO A 66 3.48 0.26 -10.44
CA PRO A 66 3.61 0.63 -9.04
C PRO A 66 2.79 -0.31 -8.15
N PHE A 67 3.34 -0.69 -7.00
CA PHE A 67 2.61 -1.38 -5.95
C PHE A 67 2.88 -0.75 -4.58
N GLY A 68 1.90 -0.88 -3.70
CA GLY A 68 1.91 -0.26 -2.38
C GLY A 68 2.06 -1.25 -1.23
N ILE A 69 2.26 -0.69 -0.05
CA ILE A 69 2.21 -1.37 1.24
C ILE A 69 1.13 -0.69 2.08
N SER A 70 0.29 -1.51 2.71
CA SER A 70 -0.83 -1.05 3.53
C SER A 70 -0.51 -1.24 5.00
N PHE A 71 -0.60 -0.16 5.76
CA PHE A 71 -0.53 -0.12 7.21
C PHE A 71 -1.95 -0.15 7.77
N ILE A 72 -2.23 -1.10 8.67
CA ILE A 72 -3.53 -1.25 9.33
C ILE A 72 -3.33 -0.98 10.82
N GLY A 73 -3.99 0.08 11.30
CA GLY A 73 -4.03 0.44 12.72
C GLY A 73 -5.22 -0.20 13.44
N THR A 74 -5.24 -0.08 14.77
CA THR A 74 -6.43 -0.37 15.58
C THR A 74 -7.39 0.83 15.57
N ALA A 75 -8.61 0.66 16.07
CA ALA A 75 -9.59 1.75 16.15
C ALA A 75 -9.00 3.02 16.81
N TRP A 76 -9.27 4.18 16.21
CA TRP A 76 -8.83 5.52 16.66
C TRP A 76 -7.31 5.75 16.74
N SER A 77 -6.53 4.99 15.95
CA SER A 77 -5.06 5.11 15.92
C SER A 77 -4.52 5.93 14.74
N GLU A 78 -5.36 6.71 14.06
CA GLU A 78 -5.05 7.44 12.82
C GLU A 78 -3.83 8.34 12.98
N TYR A 79 -3.70 9.04 14.10
CA TYR A 79 -2.56 9.94 14.35
C TYR A 79 -1.22 9.18 14.28
N LYS A 80 -1.14 8.01 14.91
CA LYS A 80 0.07 7.16 14.88
C LYS A 80 0.27 6.55 13.49
N LEU A 81 -0.82 6.10 12.87
CA LEU A 81 -0.80 5.48 11.55
C LEU A 81 -0.26 6.44 10.46
N ILE A 82 -0.69 7.70 10.50
CA ILE A 82 -0.18 8.77 9.62
C ILE A 82 1.30 9.01 9.88
N GLY A 83 1.73 9.04 11.15
CA GLY A 83 3.14 9.20 11.51
C GLY A 83 4.03 8.09 10.92
N TYR A 84 3.58 6.83 11.00
CA TYR A 84 4.31 5.69 10.43
C TYR A 84 4.36 5.75 8.90
N ALA A 85 3.23 6.03 8.26
CA ALA A 85 3.17 6.17 6.81
C ALA A 85 4.07 7.31 6.31
N TYR A 86 4.08 8.45 7.02
CA TYR A 86 4.92 9.60 6.71
C TYR A 86 6.41 9.26 6.86
N ALA A 87 6.81 8.68 8.01
CA ALA A 87 8.20 8.30 8.23
C ALA A 87 8.71 7.33 7.15
N TYR A 88 7.88 6.36 6.77
CA TYR A 88 8.18 5.43 5.70
C TYR A 88 8.29 6.12 4.32
N GLU A 89 7.34 6.98 3.95
CA GLU A 89 7.34 7.64 2.64
C GLU A 89 8.52 8.62 2.51
N GLN A 90 8.85 9.34 3.59
CA GLN A 90 10.02 10.22 3.62
C GLN A 90 11.34 9.46 3.54
N ALA A 91 11.46 8.32 4.22
CA ALA A 91 12.68 7.52 4.18
C ALA A 91 12.93 6.86 2.81
N THR A 92 11.86 6.47 2.11
CA THR A 92 11.99 5.67 0.88
C THR A 92 11.85 6.48 -0.40
N GLN A 93 11.02 7.53 -0.39
CA GLN A 93 10.66 8.36 -1.54
C GLN A 93 10.33 7.57 -2.81
N ASN A 94 9.77 6.36 -2.64
CA ASN A 94 9.55 5.42 -3.75
C ASN A 94 8.67 5.99 -4.85
N ARG A 95 7.77 6.91 -4.51
CA ARG A 95 6.89 7.61 -5.45
C ARG A 95 7.65 8.33 -6.57
N LEU A 96 8.86 8.83 -6.28
CA LEU A 96 9.65 9.63 -7.22
C LEU A 96 10.62 8.80 -8.07
N LYS A 97 10.75 7.49 -7.79
CA LYS A 97 11.81 6.65 -8.39
C LYS A 97 11.53 6.24 -9.83
N ARG A 98 10.28 6.29 -10.29
CA ARG A 98 9.93 5.94 -11.68
C ARG A 98 8.75 6.80 -12.13
N LEU A 99 8.90 7.41 -13.30
CA LEU A 99 7.82 8.17 -13.94
C LEU A 99 6.81 7.22 -14.59
N ALA A 100 5.61 7.75 -14.86
CA ALA A 100 4.64 7.05 -15.69
C ALA A 100 5.23 6.78 -17.08
N TYR A 101 4.75 5.73 -17.75
CA TYR A 101 5.13 5.47 -19.14
C TYR A 101 4.73 6.66 -20.03
N GLU A 102 5.48 6.89 -21.12
CA GLU A 102 5.35 8.07 -21.99
C GLU A 102 3.91 8.42 -22.38
N ALA A 103 3.07 7.42 -22.68
CA ALA A 103 1.67 7.64 -23.05
C ALA A 103 0.74 8.05 -21.88
N ALA A 104 1.13 7.81 -20.63
CA ALA A 104 0.42 8.26 -19.43
C ALA A 104 0.90 9.62 -18.91
N ILE A 105 1.94 10.21 -19.50
CA ILE A 105 2.37 11.57 -19.14
C ILE A 105 1.34 12.55 -19.73
N PRO A 106 0.61 13.29 -18.90
CA PRO A 106 -0.41 14.22 -19.40
C PRO A 106 0.27 15.35 -20.18
N LYS A 107 -0.12 15.52 -21.45
CA LYS A 107 0.39 16.59 -22.33
C LYS A 107 -0.42 17.88 -22.25
N THR A 108 -1.61 17.81 -21.64
CA THR A 108 -2.55 18.93 -21.50
C THR A 108 -3.02 19.01 -20.05
N GLN A 109 -3.04 20.22 -19.51
CA GLN A 109 -3.60 20.53 -18.20
C GLN A 109 -5.01 21.09 -18.35
N LEU A 110 -5.77 21.10 -17.26
CA LEU A 110 -7.14 21.64 -17.24
C LEU A 110 -7.20 23.11 -17.71
N VAL A 111 -6.16 23.89 -17.40
CA VAL A 111 -6.02 25.30 -17.80
C VAL A 111 -5.95 25.47 -19.31
N ASP A 112 -5.47 24.46 -20.04
CA ASP A 112 -5.27 24.51 -21.49
C ASP A 112 -6.58 24.32 -22.27
N ILE A 113 -7.64 23.90 -21.57
CA ILE A 113 -8.96 23.57 -22.12
C ILE A 113 -10.02 24.60 -21.68
N ILE A 114 -9.90 25.18 -20.49
CA ILE A 114 -10.87 26.15 -19.99
C ILE A 114 -10.75 27.45 -20.80
N GLY A 115 -11.77 27.75 -21.62
CA GLY A 115 -11.88 29.01 -22.38
C GLY A 115 -11.57 28.91 -23.88
N LYS A 116 -11.41 27.69 -24.42
CA LYS A 116 -11.57 27.40 -25.86
C LYS A 116 -13.00 26.98 -26.16
#